data_AF-A0A7X6A5B9-F1
#
_entry.id   AF-A0A7X6A5B9-F1
#
_cell.length_a   1.000
_cell.length_b   1.000
_cell.length_c   1.000
_cell.angle_alpha   90.00
_cell.angle_beta   90.00
_cell.angle_gamma   90.00
#
_symmetry.space_group_name_H-M   'P 1'
#
loop_
_entity.id
_entity.type
_entity.pdbx_description
1 polymer ?
#
loop_
_entity_poly.entity_id
_entity_poly.type
_entity_poly.pdbx_seq_one_letter_code
_entity_poly.pdbx_strand_id
1 'polypeptide(L)' 'MQKALEELAATYPAAILRTLADYPQAQNFYVKTGWTLTNQTRDHGHQICYHRRFR' A
#
# COMPACT_ATOMS: atom_id res chain seq x y z
N MET A 1 -8.57 9.05 -3.31
CA MET A 1 -7.17 8.56 -3.25
C MET A 1 -6.19 9.42 -4.06
N GLN A 2 -6.58 9.93 -5.24
CA GLN A 2 -5.67 10.63 -6.15
C GLN A 2 -4.86 11.77 -5.49
N LYS A 3 -5.52 12.74 -4.84
CA LYS A 3 -4.84 13.87 -4.18
C LYS A 3 -3.78 13.44 -3.16
N ALA A 4 -4.08 12.46 -2.30
CA ALA A 4 -3.12 11.97 -1.31
C ALA A 4 -1.88 11.32 -1.96
N LEU A 5 -2.06 10.66 -3.11
CA LEU A 5 -0.95 10.06 -3.86
C LEU A 5 -0.11 11.13 -4.57
N GLU A 6 -0.74 12.20 -5.09
CA GLU A 6 -0.05 13.34 -5.67
C GLU A 6 0.79 14.07 -4.62
N GLU A 7 0.25 14.31 -3.43
CA GLU A 7 0.97 14.93 -2.31
C GLU A 7 2.13 14.05 -1.82
N LEU A 8 1.94 12.73 -1.74
CA LEU A 8 3.02 11.79 -1.40
C LEU A 8 4.12 11.79 -2.47
N ALA A 9 3.76 11.74 -3.75
CA ALA A 9 4.71 11.74 -4.87
C ALA A 9 5.51 13.03 -4.96
N ALA A 10 4.93 14.17 -4.57
CA ALA A 10 5.61 15.46 -4.58
C ALA A 10 6.76 15.56 -3.57
N THR A 11 6.71 14.77 -2.49
CA THR A 11 7.67 14.87 -1.37
C THR A 11 8.55 13.65 -1.20
N TYR A 12 8.02 12.45 -1.53
CA TYR A 12 8.68 11.18 -1.23
C TYR A 12 8.84 10.31 -2.48
N PRO A 13 9.96 9.58 -2.61
CA PRO A 13 10.17 8.66 -3.74
C PRO A 13 9.32 7.39 -3.63
N ALA A 14 8.74 7.10 -2.46
CA ALA A 14 7.92 5.94 -2.22
C ALA A 14 7.01 6.11 -0.99
N ALA A 15 5.98 5.26 -0.90
CA ALA A 15 5.12 5.13 0.26
C ALA A 15 4.89 3.65 0.62
N ILE A 16 4.62 3.43 1.92
CA ILE A 16 4.26 2.13 2.49
C ILE A 16 2.87 2.24 3.09
N LEU A 17 2.03 1.24 2.83
CA LEU A 17 0.70 1.12 3.41
C LEU A 17 0.54 -0.23 4.08
N ARG A 18 -0.14 -0.26 5.24
CA ARG A 18 -0.51 -1.50 5.93
C ARG A 18 -2.01 -1.66 5.93
N THR A 19 -2.48 -2.89 5.73
CA THR A 19 -3.90 -3.26 5.77
C THR A 19 -4.06 -4.66 6.37
N LEU A 20 -5.30 -5.05 6.66
CA LEU A 20 -5.63 -6.38 7.15
C LEU A 20 -5.43 -7.45 6.07
N ALA A 21 -4.89 -8.60 6.49
CA ALA A 21 -4.59 -9.74 5.62
C ALA A 21 -5.85 -10.45 5.10
N ASP A 22 -6.96 -10.34 5.81
CA ASP A 22 -8.26 -10.94 5.50
C ASP A 22 -9.25 -9.95 4.87
N TYR A 23 -8.75 -8.81 4.35
CA TYR A 23 -9.58 -7.79 3.74
C TYR A 23 -9.39 -7.70 2.20
N PRO A 24 -9.97 -8.63 1.42
CA PRO A 24 -9.67 -8.77 -0.02
C PRO A 24 -10.11 -7.58 -0.87
N GLN A 25 -11.14 -6.84 -0.43
CA GLN A 25 -11.60 -5.63 -1.11
C GLN A 25 -10.52 -4.54 -1.11
N ALA A 26 -9.86 -4.33 0.03
CA ALA A 26 -8.76 -3.38 0.14
C ALA A 26 -7.54 -3.83 -0.67
N GLN A 27 -7.19 -5.12 -0.62
CA GLN A 27 -6.08 -5.68 -1.41
C GLN A 27 -6.28 -5.46 -2.91
N ASN A 28 -7.47 -5.76 -3.42
CA ASN A 28 -7.82 -5.52 -4.82
C ASN A 28 -7.73 -4.04 -5.19
N PHE A 29 -8.18 -3.16 -4.30
CA PHE A 29 -8.08 -1.71 -4.51
C PHE A 29 -6.61 -1.25 -4.58
N TYR A 30 -5.75 -1.70 -3.68
CA TYR A 30 -4.33 -1.30 -3.67
C TYR A 30 -3.58 -1.84 -4.90
N VAL A 31 -3.79 -3.10 -5.28
CA VAL A 31 -3.18 -3.66 -6.50
C VAL A 31 -3.62 -2.88 -7.74
N LYS A 32 -4.92 -2.60 -7.89
CA LYS A 32 -5.43 -1.80 -9.03
C LYS A 32 -4.90 -0.37 -9.06
N THR A 33 -4.53 0.19 -7.91
CA THR A 33 -3.99 1.55 -7.80
C THR A 33 -2.46 1.59 -7.81
N GLY A 34 -1.80 0.51 -8.26
CA GLY A 34 -0.35 0.49 -8.52
C GLY A 34 0.51 0.24 -7.29
N TRP A 35 -0.06 -0.33 -6.23
CA TRP A 35 0.69 -0.80 -5.07
C TRP A 35 1.13 -2.25 -5.25
N THR A 36 2.30 -2.58 -4.74
CA THR A 36 2.88 -3.92 -4.78
C THR A 36 2.88 -4.53 -3.39
N LEU A 37 2.31 -5.73 -3.25
CA LEU A 37 2.35 -6.49 -2.00
C LEU A 37 3.81 -6.85 -1.67
N THR A 38 4.17 -6.77 -0.40
CA THR A 38 5.49 -7.16 0.11
C THR A 38 5.37 -8.40 1.01
N ASN A 39 6.50 -9.01 1.35
CA ASN A 39 6.53 -10.13 2.29
C ASN A 39 6.50 -9.68 3.76
N GLN A 40 6.35 -8.37 4.02
CA GLN A 40 6.33 -7.85 5.38
C GLN A 40 4.93 -8.01 5.99
N THR A 41 4.88 -8.70 7.13
CA THR A 41 3.68 -8.83 7.95
C THR A 41 3.89 -8.19 9.33
N ARG A 42 2.79 -7.88 10.00
CA ARG A 42 2.75 -7.44 11.40
C ARG A 42 1.59 -8.15 12.11
N ASP A 43 1.63 -8.13 13.43
CA ASP A 43 0.54 -8.63 14.28
C ASP A 43 0.23 -10.10 13.95
N HIS A 44 1.24 -10.97 14.09
CA HIS A 44 1.12 -12.40 13.79
C HIS A 44 0.57 -12.75 12.40
N GLY A 45 0.69 -11.84 11.42
CA GLY A 45 0.18 -12.05 10.07
C GLY A 45 -1.18 -11.41 9.80
N HIS A 46 -1.82 -10.79 10.80
CA HIS A 46 -3.09 -10.09 10.62
C HIS A 46 -2.95 -8.82 9.78
N GLN A 47 -1.75 -8.23 9.69
CA GLN A 47 -1.48 -7.07 8.85
C GLN A 47 -0.43 -7.38 7.78
N ILE A 48 -0.71 -6.97 6.55
CA ILE A 48 0.16 -7.08 5.38
C ILE A 48 0.59 -5.70 4.88
N CYS A 49 1.77 -5.62 4.28
CA CYS A 49 2.34 -4.34 3.81
C CYS A 49 2.37 -4.27 2.27
N TYR A 50 1.98 -3.11 1.75
CA TYR A 50 2.10 -2.71 0.36
C TYR A 50 3.11 -1.59 0.19
N HIS A 51 3.81 -1.58 -0.93
CA HIS A 51 4.78 -0.56 -1.29
C HIS A 51 4.45 0.03 -2.65
N ARG A 52 4.64 1.34 -2.79
CA ARG A 52 4.50 2.05 -4.07
C ARG A 52 5.65 3.01 -4.27
N ARG A 53 6.27 2.97 -5.44
CA ARG A 53 7.28 3.94 -5.87
C ARG A 53 6.63 5.04 -6.71
N PHE A 54 7.05 6.27 -6.50
CA PHE A 54 6.69 7.43 -7.31
C PHE A 54 7.93 7.77 -8.14
N ARG A 55 7.90 7.43 -9.43
CA ARG A 55 8.95 7.78 -10.39
C ARG A 55 8.51 8.99 -11.17
#